data_AF-A0A1M6FDG4-F1
#
_entry.id   AF-A0A1M6FDG4-F1
#
_cell.length_a   1.000
_cell.length_b   1.000
_cell.length_c   1.000
_cell.angle_alpha   90.00
_cell.angle_beta   90.00
_cell.angle_gamma   90.00
#
_symmetry.space_group_name_H-M   'P 1'
#
loop_
_entity.id
_entity.type
_entity.pdbx_description
1 polymer ?
#
loop_
_entity_poly.entity_id
_entity_poly.type
_entity_poly.pdbx_seq_one_letter_code
_entity_poly.pdbx_strand_id
1 'polypeptide(L)'
;MPKAGRLGDSCSGHACFPPSPIVAGSPDVSINGKPAARKGDAVMPHPCGCPGGHGVHGRSISAGSSNVSINGKPASRVGDAIGCGGSISAGSGNVFIGDTPYKGEEFDCGKDSAQEKSTFLKITPLAEAADAIWTCPPFIDEPIRKAVKEEEQAVELKSSGALSSAPEYVKKVAKFNNQSVEQVQSFYEGMKEIGVDYEPLIENAVSTHGLSSDEAHAVFGYTTKLFYRDLNATLDNGGSTEANELAELVKSGMNKMPDAAPTQFRGIRLNSSADESAFDSKFKLGNSVKSSFWSTAPNESDAYEGARNLVIQTNSAKDISDLAFGVHFHDKVGKPSYSCENVIPPGNNFTVVNSDSSGTIELVEM
;
A
#
# COMPACT_ATOMS: atom_id res chain seq x y z
N MET A 1 21.68 4.38 30.34
CA MET A 1 20.56 4.29 29.39
C MET A 1 20.72 3.03 28.53
N PRO A 2 19.66 2.22 28.32
CA PRO A 2 19.71 1.01 27.48
C PRO A 2 19.96 1.33 26.00
N LYS A 3 20.68 0.45 25.30
CA LYS A 3 20.92 0.56 23.86
C LYS A 3 19.61 0.37 23.07
N ALA A 4 19.40 1.17 22.03
CA ALA A 4 18.23 1.05 21.17
C ALA A 4 18.23 -0.27 20.38
N GLY A 5 17.10 -0.97 20.32
CA GLY A 5 16.92 -2.15 19.48
C GLY A 5 16.62 -1.74 18.02
N ARG A 6 17.12 -2.53 17.07
CA ARG A 6 16.97 -2.26 15.62
C ARG A 6 16.77 -3.56 14.86
N LEU A 7 16.32 -3.44 13.62
CA LEU A 7 16.25 -4.56 12.68
C LEU A 7 17.59 -5.30 12.61
N GLY A 8 17.54 -6.63 12.72
CA GLY A 8 18.71 -7.51 12.71
C GLY A 8 19.48 -7.59 14.02
N ASP A 9 19.16 -6.79 15.05
CA ASP A 9 19.76 -6.99 16.37
C ASP A 9 19.23 -8.30 17.00
N SER A 10 20.11 -9.00 17.74
CA SER A 10 19.81 -10.34 18.28
C SER A 10 18.86 -10.28 19.49
N CYS A 11 17.98 -11.27 19.61
CA CYS A 11 17.21 -11.57 20.81
C CYS A 11 17.65 -12.91 21.39
N SER A 12 17.77 -13.00 22.72
CA SER A 12 18.14 -14.22 23.42
C SER A 12 17.16 -15.36 23.16
N GLY A 13 17.63 -16.60 23.23
CA GLY A 13 16.75 -17.76 23.26
C GLY A 13 15.98 -17.88 24.58
N HIS A 14 15.21 -18.96 24.71
CA HIS A 14 14.60 -19.40 25.96
C HIS A 14 14.47 -20.93 25.96
N ALA A 15 14.65 -21.57 27.11
CA ALA A 15 14.67 -23.03 27.25
C ALA A 15 15.55 -23.72 26.17
N CYS A 16 14.97 -24.62 25.36
CA CYS A 16 15.65 -25.31 24.26
C CYS A 16 15.68 -24.53 22.94
N PHE A 17 15.07 -23.34 22.89
CA PHE A 17 14.95 -22.55 21.67
C PHE A 17 16.12 -21.57 21.53
N PRO A 18 16.79 -21.54 20.37
CA PRO A 18 17.99 -20.74 20.17
C PRO A 18 17.70 -19.23 20.07
N PRO A 19 18.70 -18.36 20.22
CA PRO A 19 18.58 -16.94 19.86
C PRO A 19 18.16 -16.73 18.40
N SER A 20 17.48 -15.62 18.12
CA SER A 20 17.10 -15.24 16.75
C SER A 20 16.96 -13.70 16.64
N PRO A 21 17.12 -13.11 15.43
CA PRO A 21 17.15 -11.66 15.27
C PRO A 21 15.76 -11.02 15.19
N ILE A 22 15.71 -9.71 15.44
CA ILE A 22 14.57 -8.84 15.10
C ILE A 22 14.44 -8.77 13.58
N VAL A 23 13.23 -8.96 13.05
CA VAL A 23 12.95 -9.00 11.60
C VAL A 23 11.97 -7.94 11.11
N ALA A 24 11.42 -7.13 12.01
CA ALA A 24 10.62 -5.97 11.66
C ALA A 24 11.05 -4.73 12.46
N GLY A 25 10.78 -3.55 11.93
CA GLY A 25 11.10 -2.27 12.55
C GLY A 25 10.22 -1.15 12.02
N SER A 26 10.54 0.07 12.39
CA SER A 26 9.92 1.29 11.89
C SER A 26 10.17 1.49 10.38
N PRO A 27 9.15 1.89 9.60
CA PRO A 27 9.30 2.12 8.16
C PRO A 27 10.06 3.41 7.82
N ASP A 28 10.13 4.36 8.74
CA ASP A 28 10.58 5.74 8.50
C ASP A 28 11.57 6.25 9.55
N VAL A 29 11.74 5.56 10.68
CA VAL A 29 12.72 5.89 11.72
C VAL A 29 13.84 4.87 11.71
N SER A 30 15.05 5.33 11.40
CA SER A 30 16.26 4.52 11.43
C SER A 30 17.19 4.92 12.58
N ILE A 31 17.94 3.95 13.10
CA ILE A 31 18.97 4.12 14.13
C ILE A 31 20.24 3.44 13.60
N ASN A 32 21.29 4.22 13.39
CA ASN A 32 22.51 3.78 12.68
C ASN A 32 22.23 3.08 11.33
N GLY A 33 21.33 3.66 10.54
CA GLY A 33 20.99 3.13 9.21
C GLY A 33 20.17 1.84 9.23
N LYS A 34 19.68 1.40 10.38
CA LYS A 34 18.78 0.24 10.51
C LYS A 34 17.42 0.66 11.05
N PRO A 35 16.30 0.12 10.55
CA PRO A 35 14.96 0.38 11.10
C PRO A 35 14.92 0.23 12.63
N ALA A 36 14.38 1.22 13.33
CA ALA A 36 14.26 1.21 14.78
C ALA A 36 13.20 0.18 15.21
N ALA A 37 13.53 -0.69 16.17
CA ALA A 37 12.58 -1.69 16.66
C ALA A 37 11.63 -1.07 17.70
N ARG A 38 10.38 -1.56 17.70
CA ARG A 38 9.29 -1.10 18.57
C ARG A 38 8.57 -2.28 19.21
N LYS A 39 7.85 -2.03 20.29
CA LYS A 39 6.95 -3.03 20.88
C LYS A 39 5.97 -3.52 19.81
N GLY A 40 5.85 -4.84 19.69
CA GLY A 40 5.03 -5.53 18.71
C GLY A 40 5.74 -5.87 17.40
N ASP A 41 6.94 -5.33 17.14
CA ASP A 41 7.70 -5.72 15.96
C ASP A 41 8.16 -7.19 16.06
N ALA A 42 8.17 -7.87 14.92
CA ALA A 42 8.43 -9.30 14.82
C ALA A 42 9.91 -9.65 15.09
N VAL A 43 10.10 -10.81 15.69
CA VAL A 43 11.39 -11.48 15.87
C VAL A 43 11.31 -12.82 15.14
N MET A 44 12.38 -13.21 14.46
CA MET A 44 12.41 -14.42 13.63
C MET A 44 11.91 -15.63 14.42
N PRO A 45 10.93 -16.41 13.93
CA PRO A 45 10.53 -17.67 14.57
C PRO A 45 11.73 -18.58 14.79
N HIS A 46 11.70 -19.37 15.86
CA HIS A 46 12.80 -20.29 16.15
C HIS A 46 12.31 -21.73 16.41
N PRO A 47 13.02 -22.75 15.87
CA PRO A 47 12.71 -24.15 16.17
C PRO A 47 13.30 -24.54 17.53
N CYS A 48 12.68 -25.51 18.22
CA CYS A 48 13.38 -26.31 19.21
C CYS A 48 13.75 -27.67 18.62
N GLY A 49 15.05 -27.92 18.46
CA GLY A 49 15.60 -29.15 17.88
C GLY A 49 15.62 -30.35 18.82
N CYS A 50 14.88 -30.33 19.93
CA CYS A 50 14.85 -31.45 20.87
C CYS A 50 13.92 -32.58 20.37
N PRO A 51 14.17 -33.85 20.76
CA PRO A 51 13.32 -34.98 20.39
C PRO A 51 11.86 -34.87 20.88
N GLY A 52 11.57 -33.95 21.81
CA GLY A 52 10.24 -33.76 22.41
C GLY A 52 9.21 -33.02 21.54
N GLY A 53 9.54 -32.63 20.31
CA GLY A 53 8.54 -32.15 19.34
C GLY A 53 7.94 -30.77 19.63
N HIS A 54 8.64 -29.88 20.34
CA HIS A 54 8.14 -28.53 20.67
C HIS A 54 7.94 -27.61 19.45
N GLY A 55 8.39 -28.00 18.25
CA GLY A 55 8.10 -27.31 16.99
C GLY A 55 8.77 -25.95 16.82
N VAL A 56 8.19 -25.14 15.92
CA VAL A 56 8.55 -23.74 15.65
C VAL A 56 7.40 -22.86 16.13
N HIS A 57 7.71 -21.75 16.80
CA HIS A 57 6.70 -20.75 17.17
C HIS A 57 7.18 -19.33 16.91
N GLY A 58 6.21 -18.43 16.74
CA GLY A 58 6.46 -17.01 16.48
C GLY A 58 7.02 -16.27 17.69
N ARG A 59 7.77 -15.20 17.41
CA ARG A 59 8.36 -14.34 18.42
C ARG A 59 8.04 -12.88 18.11
N SER A 60 7.73 -12.08 19.12
CA SER A 60 7.50 -10.63 18.96
C SER A 60 7.94 -9.88 20.20
N ILE A 61 8.33 -8.61 20.03
CA ILE A 61 8.77 -7.77 21.15
C ILE A 61 7.55 -7.40 22.00
N SER A 62 7.55 -7.72 23.29
CA SER A 62 6.39 -7.54 24.19
C SER A 62 6.52 -6.36 25.15
N ALA A 63 7.73 -5.83 25.34
CA ALA A 63 8.00 -4.64 26.16
C ALA A 63 8.70 -3.54 25.35
N GLY A 64 8.73 -2.32 25.89
CA GLY A 64 9.35 -1.16 25.27
C GLY A 64 9.49 0.00 26.25
N SER A 65 10.04 1.12 25.79
CA SER A 65 10.21 2.32 26.60
C SER A 65 8.87 2.91 27.08
N SER A 66 8.82 3.41 28.31
CA SER A 66 7.63 4.08 28.86
C SER A 66 7.48 5.53 28.41
N ASN A 67 8.56 6.16 27.94
CA ASN A 67 8.62 7.59 27.65
C ASN A 67 9.07 7.93 26.22
N VAL A 68 9.49 6.93 25.43
CA VAL A 68 9.91 7.11 24.03
C VAL A 68 9.05 6.22 23.15
N SER A 69 8.32 6.85 22.23
CA SER A 69 7.54 6.17 21.21
C SER A 69 8.10 6.44 19.82
N ILE A 70 8.07 5.44 18.94
CA ILE A 70 8.41 5.52 17.52
C ILE A 70 7.18 5.03 16.75
N ASN A 71 6.64 5.83 15.83
CA ASN A 71 5.37 5.60 15.13
C ASN A 71 4.21 5.20 16.06
N GLY A 72 4.06 5.90 17.18
CA GLY A 72 2.99 5.63 18.15
C GLY A 72 3.15 4.33 18.97
N LYS A 73 4.22 3.55 18.77
CA LYS A 73 4.52 2.35 19.57
C LYS A 73 5.72 2.59 20.48
N PRO A 74 5.76 2.03 21.71
CA PRO A 74 6.94 2.09 22.57
C PRO A 74 8.21 1.64 21.85
N ALA A 75 9.28 2.43 21.93
CA ALA A 75 10.56 2.09 21.31
C ALA A 75 11.25 0.93 22.06
N SER A 76 11.80 -0.03 21.33
CA SER A 76 12.43 -1.23 21.90
C SER A 76 13.90 -1.00 22.24
N ARG A 77 14.38 -1.70 23.26
CA ARG A 77 15.71 -1.54 23.84
C ARG A 77 16.31 -2.89 24.22
N VAL A 78 17.63 -2.95 24.36
CA VAL A 78 18.29 -4.09 25.00
C VAL A 78 17.70 -4.31 26.40
N GLY A 79 17.29 -5.55 26.67
CA GLY A 79 16.60 -5.97 27.89
C GLY A 79 15.07 -5.99 27.79
N ASP A 80 14.46 -5.38 26.77
CA ASP A 80 13.00 -5.47 26.59
C ASP A 80 12.59 -6.91 26.20
N ALA A 81 11.50 -7.38 26.78
CA ALA A 81 11.04 -8.76 26.72
C ALA A 81 10.53 -9.17 25.33
N ILE A 82 10.67 -10.47 25.02
CA ILE A 82 10.04 -11.13 23.88
C ILE A 82 8.86 -11.97 24.38
N GLY A 83 7.72 -11.93 23.68
CA GLY A 83 6.45 -12.49 24.14
C GLY A 83 6.47 -13.98 24.51
N CYS A 84 7.27 -14.79 23.79
CA CYS A 84 7.42 -16.22 24.06
C CYS A 84 8.48 -16.54 25.12
N GLY A 85 9.24 -15.54 25.59
CA GLY A 85 10.42 -15.71 26.44
C GLY A 85 11.70 -15.16 25.81
N GLY A 86 12.63 -14.76 26.69
CA GLY A 86 13.87 -14.08 26.31
C GLY A 86 13.72 -12.56 26.26
N SER A 87 14.78 -11.89 25.80
CA SER A 87 14.83 -10.42 25.67
C SER A 87 15.74 -10.00 24.51
N ILE A 88 15.66 -8.74 24.11
CA ILE A 88 16.61 -8.14 23.16
C ILE A 88 18.01 -8.14 23.78
N SER A 89 18.97 -8.83 23.17
CA SER A 89 20.32 -9.03 23.69
C SER A 89 21.38 -8.15 23.04
N ALA A 90 21.13 -7.63 21.84
CA ALA A 90 21.98 -6.68 21.15
C ALA A 90 21.20 -5.42 20.73
N GLY A 91 21.92 -4.33 20.52
CA GLY A 91 21.34 -3.03 20.17
C GLY A 91 22.38 -2.11 19.55
N SER A 92 21.99 -0.85 19.32
CA SER A 92 22.87 0.21 18.84
C SER A 92 24.14 0.35 19.67
N GLY A 93 25.26 0.65 18.99
CA GLY A 93 26.54 0.91 19.65
C GLY A 93 26.59 2.27 20.34
N ASN A 94 25.76 3.24 19.94
CA ASN A 94 25.86 4.64 20.37
C ASN A 94 24.52 5.37 20.51
N VAL A 95 23.38 4.72 20.25
CA VAL A 95 22.04 5.29 20.46
C VAL A 95 21.38 4.57 21.63
N PHE A 96 20.91 5.36 22.59
CA PHE A 96 20.31 4.88 23.83
C PHE A 96 18.90 5.46 23.98
N ILE A 97 17.95 4.67 24.49
CA ILE A 97 16.53 5.03 24.56
C ILE A 97 16.02 4.86 26.00
N GLY A 98 15.28 5.87 26.48
CA GLY A 98 14.60 5.90 27.78
C GLY A 98 15.49 6.27 28.97
N ASP A 99 14.87 6.31 30.16
CA ASP A 99 15.50 6.82 31.38
C ASP A 99 15.95 5.71 32.34
N THR A 100 17.24 5.71 32.65
CA THR A 100 17.77 5.39 33.99
C THR A 100 18.73 6.53 34.32
N PRO A 101 18.66 7.11 35.54
CA PRO A 101 19.10 8.46 35.81
C PRO A 101 20.59 8.60 35.50
N TYR A 102 20.94 9.55 34.66
CA TYR A 102 22.29 10.09 34.68
C TYR A 102 22.45 10.81 36.03
N LYS A 103 22.98 10.11 37.03
CA LYS A 103 23.78 10.79 38.06
C LYS A 103 25.15 10.97 37.43
N GLY A 104 25.31 12.05 36.68
CA GLY A 104 26.65 12.57 36.45
C GLY A 104 27.28 12.87 37.79
N GLU A 105 28.55 12.62 37.93
CA GLU A 105 29.33 13.38 38.91
C GLU A 105 29.19 14.85 38.47
N GLU A 106 28.41 15.63 39.23
CA GLU A 106 28.35 17.08 39.05
C GLU A 106 29.77 17.61 39.32
N PHE A 107 30.50 17.94 38.25
CA PHE A 107 31.59 18.89 38.39
C PHE A 107 30.98 20.29 38.42
N ASP A 108 31.32 21.03 39.48
CA ASP A 108 30.79 22.37 39.81
C ASP A 108 30.92 23.40 38.68
N CYS A 109 31.69 23.12 37.62
CA CYS A 109 31.93 24.06 36.53
C CYS A 109 30.75 24.24 35.56
N GLY A 110 29.71 23.39 35.62
CA GLY A 110 28.60 23.42 34.65
C GLY A 110 27.27 23.98 35.19
N LYS A 111 27.18 24.30 36.47
CA LYS A 111 25.90 24.61 37.14
C LYS A 111 25.31 25.95 36.70
N ASP A 112 26.16 26.95 36.48
CA ASP A 112 25.74 28.31 36.15
C ASP A 112 25.28 28.42 34.69
N SER A 113 25.98 27.75 33.76
CA SER A 113 25.63 27.76 32.33
C SER A 113 24.28 27.10 32.03
N ALA A 114 23.88 26.10 32.83
CA ALA A 114 22.58 25.45 32.69
C ALA A 114 21.42 26.31 33.21
N GLN A 115 21.67 27.20 34.17
CA GLN A 115 20.65 28.09 34.74
C GLN A 115 20.36 29.32 33.86
N GLU A 116 21.35 29.83 33.12
CA GLU A 116 21.18 31.07 32.35
C GLU A 116 20.54 30.90 30.95
N LYS A 117 20.14 29.69 30.54
CA LYS A 117 19.50 29.41 29.23
C LYS A 117 20.23 30.08 28.04
N SER A 118 21.56 30.14 28.05
CA SER A 118 22.29 30.76 26.93
C SER A 118 22.21 29.86 25.69
N THR A 119 21.45 30.31 24.68
CA THR A 119 21.37 29.65 23.38
C THR A 119 22.67 29.85 22.62
N PHE A 120 23.60 28.89 22.60
CA PHE A 120 24.54 28.74 21.48
C PHE A 120 25.35 27.44 21.62
N LEU A 121 25.03 26.44 20.81
CA LEU A 121 26.05 25.52 20.29
C LEU A 121 25.73 25.22 18.81
N LYS A 122 26.46 25.91 17.93
CA LYS A 122 26.50 25.61 16.48
C LYS A 122 27.24 24.29 16.30
N ILE A 123 26.59 23.29 15.74
CA ILE A 123 27.22 22.05 15.29
C ILE A 123 27.54 22.22 13.80
N THR A 124 28.82 22.28 13.45
CA THR A 124 29.30 22.13 12.07
C THR A 124 29.20 20.66 11.62
N PRO A 125 28.86 20.37 10.35
CA PRO A 125 28.69 19.00 9.87
C PRO A 125 30.05 18.27 9.78
N LEU A 126 30.07 16.99 10.18
CA LEU A 126 31.20 16.09 9.96
C LEU A 126 31.09 15.47 8.56
N ALA A 127 32.24 15.33 7.90
CA ALA A 127 32.40 14.89 6.52
C ALA A 127 31.75 13.53 6.19
N GLU A 128 31.34 13.38 4.92
CA GLU A 128 30.77 12.17 4.30
C GLU A 128 31.57 10.90 4.61
N ALA A 129 30.87 9.84 5.03
CA ALA A 129 31.44 8.51 5.18
C ALA A 129 31.42 7.79 3.82
N ALA A 130 32.59 7.32 3.39
CA ALA A 130 32.78 6.60 2.14
C ALA A 130 32.02 5.26 2.11
N ASP A 131 31.51 4.89 0.93
CA ASP A 131 30.81 3.64 0.66
C ASP A 131 31.70 2.42 0.96
N ALA A 132 31.31 1.61 1.94
CA ALA A 132 31.92 0.32 2.20
C ALA A 132 31.13 -0.77 1.44
N ILE A 133 31.70 -1.22 0.33
CA ILE A 133 31.23 -2.40 -0.42
C ILE A 133 31.48 -3.64 0.45
N TRP A 134 30.42 -4.27 0.93
CA TRP A 134 30.49 -5.53 1.67
C TRP A 134 30.64 -6.70 0.70
N THR A 135 31.83 -7.29 0.65
CA THR A 135 32.06 -8.59 0.02
C THR A 135 31.57 -9.72 0.93
N CYS A 136 30.89 -10.69 0.32
CA CYS A 136 30.30 -11.87 0.95
C CYS A 136 31.36 -12.70 1.72
N PRO A 137 31.06 -13.26 2.92
CA PRO A 137 32.04 -14.00 3.70
C PRO A 137 32.49 -15.30 2.99
N PRO A 138 33.78 -15.69 3.09
CA PRO A 138 34.40 -16.68 2.21
C PRO A 138 34.22 -18.14 2.63
N PHE A 139 33.13 -18.54 3.29
CA PHE A 139 32.87 -19.94 3.63
C PHE A 139 31.38 -20.24 3.69
N ILE A 140 30.81 -20.63 2.55
CA ILE A 140 29.51 -21.30 2.48
C ILE A 140 29.73 -22.50 1.58
N ASP A 141 29.52 -23.69 2.15
CA ASP A 141 29.75 -24.98 1.49
C ASP A 141 28.88 -25.11 0.23
N GLU A 142 29.38 -25.78 -0.81
CA GLU A 142 28.75 -25.84 -2.14
C GLU A 142 27.30 -26.37 -2.14
N PRO A 143 26.93 -27.35 -1.28
CA PRO A 143 25.55 -27.80 -1.13
C PRO A 143 24.61 -26.71 -0.58
N ILE A 144 25.12 -25.85 0.31
CA ILE A 144 24.37 -24.74 0.89
C ILE A 144 24.20 -23.64 -0.17
N ARG A 145 25.19 -23.38 -1.03
CA ARG A 145 25.02 -22.44 -2.15
C ARG A 145 23.95 -22.91 -3.15
N LYS A 146 23.85 -24.22 -3.38
CA LYS A 146 22.83 -24.80 -4.26
C LYS A 146 21.45 -24.79 -3.61
N ALA A 147 21.35 -25.15 -2.33
CA ALA A 147 20.11 -25.06 -1.56
C ALA A 147 19.63 -23.60 -1.44
N VAL A 148 20.53 -22.64 -1.19
CA VAL A 148 20.19 -21.21 -1.15
C VAL A 148 19.78 -20.69 -2.53
N LYS A 149 20.37 -21.16 -3.63
CA LYS A 149 19.90 -20.77 -4.99
C LYS A 149 18.56 -21.41 -5.38
N GLU A 150 18.29 -22.63 -4.92
CA GLU A 150 17.02 -23.33 -5.15
C GLU A 150 15.90 -22.80 -4.20
N GLU A 151 16.24 -22.33 -2.99
CA GLU A 151 15.33 -21.66 -2.04
C GLU A 151 15.20 -20.13 -2.27
N GLU A 152 16.17 -19.43 -2.86
CA GLU A 152 16.00 -18.02 -3.29
C GLU A 152 14.90 -17.89 -4.36
N GLN A 153 14.62 -18.96 -5.10
CA GLN A 153 13.46 -19.01 -6.00
C GLN A 153 12.14 -19.39 -5.30
N ALA A 154 12.18 -19.80 -4.04
CA ALA A 154 11.01 -20.23 -3.27
C ALA A 154 11.13 -19.83 -1.80
N VAL A 155 10.66 -18.61 -1.50
CA VAL A 155 10.18 -18.04 -0.21
C VAL A 155 10.80 -16.66 0.06
N GLU A 156 10.68 -15.78 -0.93
CA GLU A 156 10.35 -14.39 -0.65
C GLU A 156 8.86 -14.42 -0.27
N LEU A 157 8.49 -14.14 0.98
CA LEU A 157 7.10 -13.81 1.32
C LEU A 157 6.81 -12.48 0.61
N LYS A 158 6.51 -12.56 -0.68
CA LYS A 158 6.17 -11.41 -1.50
C LYS A 158 5.01 -10.72 -0.79
N SER A 159 5.25 -9.48 -0.37
CA SER A 159 4.19 -8.59 0.09
C SER A 159 3.01 -8.74 -0.89
N SER A 160 1.80 -8.94 -0.38
CA SER A 160 0.61 -9.02 -1.24
C SER A 160 0.37 -7.71 -1.99
N GLY A 161 0.99 -6.61 -1.54
CA GLY A 161 1.03 -5.32 -2.22
C GLY A 161 2.08 -5.20 -3.31
N ALA A 162 3.12 -6.04 -3.32
CA ALA A 162 4.15 -6.00 -4.35
C ALA A 162 3.57 -6.43 -5.70
N LEU A 163 3.94 -5.74 -6.78
CA LEU A 163 3.49 -6.07 -8.14
C LEU A 163 3.88 -7.51 -8.55
N SER A 164 4.98 -8.03 -7.99
CA SER A 164 5.44 -9.41 -8.21
C SER A 164 4.50 -10.49 -7.66
N SER A 165 3.52 -10.10 -6.83
CA SER A 165 2.43 -10.96 -6.33
C SER A 165 1.20 -10.99 -7.25
N ALA A 166 1.17 -10.16 -8.30
CA ALA A 166 0.07 -10.02 -9.25
C ALA A 166 0.49 -10.37 -10.71
N PRO A 167 1.02 -11.57 -10.98
CA PRO A 167 1.57 -11.91 -12.29
C PRO A 167 0.51 -12.01 -13.40
N GLU A 168 -0.74 -12.35 -13.09
CA GLU A 168 -1.80 -12.48 -14.10
C GLU A 168 -2.32 -11.11 -14.52
N TYR A 169 -2.46 -10.19 -13.57
CA TYR A 169 -2.75 -8.79 -13.83
C TYR A 169 -1.72 -8.18 -14.79
N VAL A 170 -0.43 -8.31 -14.46
CA VAL A 170 0.64 -7.74 -15.28
C VAL A 170 0.63 -8.30 -16.70
N LYS A 171 0.44 -9.61 -16.86
CA LYS A 171 0.32 -10.25 -18.18
C LYS A 171 -0.90 -9.74 -18.97
N LYS A 172 -2.05 -9.56 -18.32
CA LYS A 172 -3.28 -9.08 -18.97
C LYS A 172 -3.13 -7.64 -19.44
N VAL A 173 -2.56 -6.76 -18.62
CA VAL A 173 -2.28 -5.37 -19.01
C VAL A 173 -1.25 -5.31 -20.14
N ALA A 174 -0.16 -6.07 -20.04
CA ALA A 174 0.86 -6.14 -21.08
C ALA A 174 0.26 -6.56 -22.44
N LYS A 175 -0.58 -7.61 -22.44
CA LYS A 175 -1.30 -8.04 -23.65
C LYS A 175 -2.24 -6.97 -24.19
N PHE A 176 -3.07 -6.39 -23.34
CA PHE A 176 -4.06 -5.38 -23.74
C PHE A 176 -3.39 -4.13 -24.33
N ASN A 177 -2.35 -3.62 -23.69
CA ASN A 177 -1.62 -2.43 -24.14
C ASN A 177 -0.63 -2.71 -25.28
N ASN A 178 -0.45 -3.96 -25.70
CA ASN A 178 0.61 -4.38 -26.61
C ASN A 178 2.01 -3.92 -26.12
N GLN A 179 2.28 -4.16 -24.83
CA GLN A 179 3.50 -3.81 -24.11
C GLN A 179 4.20 -5.07 -23.58
N SER A 180 5.49 -4.95 -23.26
CA SER A 180 6.20 -5.99 -22.52
C SER A 180 5.85 -5.95 -21.03
N VAL A 181 6.09 -7.06 -20.32
CA VAL A 181 5.90 -7.16 -18.87
C VAL A 181 6.76 -6.12 -18.14
N GLU A 182 7.98 -5.91 -18.63
CA GLU A 182 8.95 -4.95 -18.08
C GLU A 182 8.44 -3.52 -18.24
N GLN A 183 7.78 -3.18 -19.36
CA GLN A 183 7.19 -1.85 -19.53
C GLN A 183 6.06 -1.57 -18.53
N VAL A 184 5.26 -2.60 -18.20
CA VAL A 184 4.25 -2.47 -17.14
C VAL A 184 4.91 -2.33 -15.77
N GLN A 185 5.98 -3.09 -15.49
CA GLN A 185 6.74 -2.95 -14.24
C GLN A 185 7.36 -1.56 -14.09
N SER A 186 8.00 -1.04 -15.14
CA SER A 186 8.59 0.30 -15.13
C SER A 186 7.56 1.42 -14.93
N PHE A 187 6.31 1.22 -15.35
CA PHE A 187 5.23 2.17 -15.02
C PHE A 187 5.01 2.26 -13.49
N TYR A 188 4.99 1.13 -12.79
CA TYR A 188 4.85 1.08 -11.34
C TYR A 188 6.11 1.56 -10.60
N GLU A 189 7.29 1.26 -11.11
CA GLU A 189 8.55 1.82 -10.59
C GLU A 189 8.57 3.35 -10.72
N GLY A 190 8.19 3.90 -11.88
CA GLY A 190 8.09 5.34 -12.09
C GLY A 190 7.07 6.03 -11.18
N MET A 191 5.99 5.34 -10.79
CA MET A 191 5.08 5.84 -9.76
C MET A 191 5.77 5.94 -8.39
N LYS A 192 6.53 4.92 -7.99
CA LYS A 192 7.30 4.96 -6.73
C LYS A 192 8.34 6.08 -6.71
N GLU A 193 8.99 6.35 -7.84
CA GLU A 193 9.96 7.44 -7.97
C GLU A 193 9.37 8.83 -7.70
N ILE A 194 8.10 9.05 -8.04
CA ILE A 194 7.38 10.30 -7.75
C ILE A 194 6.69 10.29 -6.37
N GLY A 195 7.00 9.31 -5.52
CA GLY A 195 6.49 9.21 -4.15
C GLY A 195 5.08 8.62 -4.04
N VAL A 196 4.65 7.82 -5.03
CA VAL A 196 3.42 7.03 -4.95
C VAL A 196 3.72 5.68 -4.33
N ASP A 197 3.44 5.55 -3.03
CA ASP A 197 3.54 4.29 -2.30
C ASP A 197 2.18 3.58 -2.27
N TYR A 198 1.88 2.83 -3.34
CA TYR A 198 0.58 2.17 -3.53
C TYR A 198 0.49 0.78 -2.87
N GLU A 199 1.62 0.14 -2.56
CA GLU A 199 1.64 -1.24 -2.05
C GLU A 199 0.84 -1.41 -0.75
N PRO A 200 0.89 -0.47 0.23
CA PRO A 200 0.06 -0.54 1.43
C PRO A 200 -1.45 -0.50 1.15
N LEU A 201 -1.88 0.22 0.10
CA LEU A 201 -3.29 0.25 -0.30
C LEU A 201 -3.74 -1.11 -0.81
N ILE A 202 -2.90 -1.75 -1.61
CA ILE A 202 -3.14 -3.10 -2.13
C ILE A 202 -3.19 -4.12 -0.98
N GLU A 203 -2.20 -4.09 -0.06
CA GLU A 203 -2.20 -4.97 1.11
C GLU A 203 -3.46 -4.81 1.95
N ASN A 204 -3.86 -3.56 2.19
CA ASN A 204 -5.08 -3.24 2.92
C ASN A 204 -6.31 -3.81 2.22
N ALA A 205 -6.47 -3.60 0.91
CA ALA A 205 -7.63 -4.11 0.18
C ALA A 205 -7.67 -5.64 0.12
N VAL A 206 -6.52 -6.31 -0.05
CA VAL A 206 -6.42 -7.78 0.02
C VAL A 206 -6.87 -8.28 1.40
N SER A 207 -6.43 -7.63 2.47
CA SER A 207 -6.72 -8.06 3.84
C SER A 207 -8.15 -7.74 4.30
N THR A 208 -8.68 -6.57 3.93
CA THR A 208 -9.96 -6.05 4.41
C THR A 208 -11.13 -6.55 3.56
N HIS A 209 -10.97 -6.59 2.23
CA HIS A 209 -12.06 -6.88 1.29
C HIS A 209 -11.91 -8.26 0.63
N GLY A 210 -10.83 -9.01 0.91
CA GLY A 210 -10.62 -10.36 0.39
C GLY A 210 -10.32 -10.42 -1.11
N LEU A 211 -9.74 -9.36 -1.66
CA LEU A 211 -9.24 -9.35 -3.04
C LEU A 211 -7.99 -10.24 -3.15
N SER A 212 -7.78 -10.85 -4.32
CA SER A 212 -6.45 -11.35 -4.67
C SER A 212 -5.52 -10.17 -5.01
N SER A 213 -4.21 -10.39 -4.97
CA SER A 213 -3.24 -9.38 -5.41
C SER A 213 -3.49 -8.95 -6.86
N ASP A 214 -3.84 -9.86 -7.76
CA ASP A 214 -4.20 -9.55 -9.15
C ASP A 214 -5.44 -8.64 -9.25
N GLU A 215 -6.49 -8.94 -8.47
CA GLU A 215 -7.72 -8.14 -8.45
C GLU A 215 -7.46 -6.73 -7.88
N ALA A 216 -6.74 -6.64 -6.77
CA ALA A 216 -6.45 -5.36 -6.13
C ALA A 216 -5.57 -4.48 -7.05
N HIS A 217 -4.56 -5.05 -7.70
CA HIS A 217 -3.76 -4.33 -8.69
C HIS A 217 -4.57 -3.95 -9.93
N ALA A 218 -5.52 -4.77 -10.36
CA ALA A 218 -6.40 -4.45 -11.47
C ALA A 218 -7.31 -3.26 -11.16
N VAL A 219 -7.92 -3.22 -9.96
CA VAL A 219 -8.74 -2.09 -9.51
C VAL A 219 -7.89 -0.82 -9.38
N PHE A 220 -6.73 -0.91 -8.70
CA PHE A 220 -5.81 0.24 -8.59
C PHE A 220 -5.36 0.72 -9.97
N GLY A 221 -4.87 -0.18 -10.82
CA GLY A 221 -4.41 0.12 -12.18
C GLY A 221 -5.49 0.76 -13.05
N TYR A 222 -6.75 0.34 -12.88
CA TYR A 222 -7.90 0.94 -13.55
C TYR A 222 -8.10 2.41 -13.18
N THR A 223 -7.70 2.85 -11.99
CA THR A 223 -7.78 4.28 -11.61
C THR A 223 -6.59 5.12 -12.10
N THR A 224 -5.64 4.50 -12.79
CA THR A 224 -4.47 5.18 -13.34
C THR A 224 -4.60 5.42 -14.85
N LYS A 225 -3.65 6.17 -15.41
CA LYS A 225 -3.54 6.36 -16.87
C LYS A 225 -3.04 5.11 -17.62
N LEU A 226 -2.70 4.02 -16.93
CA LEU A 226 -2.08 2.84 -17.53
C LEU A 226 -2.97 2.18 -18.59
N PHE A 227 -4.26 2.02 -18.30
CA PHE A 227 -5.21 1.44 -19.25
C PHE A 227 -6.64 1.94 -19.12
N TYR A 228 -7.00 2.76 -18.12
CA TYR A 228 -8.37 3.27 -17.92
C TYR A 228 -9.05 3.75 -19.20
N ARG A 229 -8.41 4.73 -19.87
CA ARG A 229 -9.00 5.42 -21.02
C ARG A 229 -9.14 4.47 -22.20
N ASP A 230 -8.07 3.74 -22.47
CA ASP A 230 -7.99 2.91 -23.66
C ASP A 230 -8.87 1.66 -23.49
N LEU A 231 -8.94 1.08 -22.28
CA LEU A 231 -9.87 -0.01 -21.95
C LEU A 231 -11.32 0.41 -22.14
N ASN A 232 -11.74 1.53 -21.55
CA ASN A 232 -13.12 2.01 -21.71
C ASN A 232 -13.45 2.31 -23.18
N ALA A 233 -12.54 2.93 -23.92
CA ALA A 233 -12.72 3.19 -25.35
C ALA A 233 -12.84 1.88 -26.16
N THR A 234 -12.05 0.86 -25.87
CA THR A 234 -12.15 -0.44 -26.56
C THR A 234 -13.47 -1.14 -26.22
N LEU A 235 -13.90 -1.13 -24.96
CA LEU A 235 -15.17 -1.73 -24.54
C LEU A 235 -16.38 -1.04 -25.19
N ASP A 236 -16.37 0.29 -25.26
CA ASP A 236 -17.44 1.05 -25.91
C ASP A 236 -17.52 0.79 -27.43
N ASN A 237 -16.41 0.37 -28.06
CA ASN A 237 -16.33 0.00 -29.47
C ASN A 237 -16.55 -1.50 -29.75
N GLY A 238 -17.16 -2.23 -28.82
CA GLY A 238 -17.51 -3.65 -28.98
C GLY A 238 -16.54 -4.64 -28.33
N GLY A 239 -15.46 -4.15 -27.73
CA GLY A 239 -14.49 -4.94 -26.99
C GLY A 239 -13.50 -5.71 -27.86
N SER A 240 -12.47 -6.27 -27.19
CA SER A 240 -11.56 -7.28 -27.74
C SER A 240 -11.45 -8.42 -26.73
N THR A 241 -10.87 -9.56 -27.11
CA THR A 241 -10.62 -10.67 -26.17
C THR A 241 -9.82 -10.20 -24.96
N GLU A 242 -8.73 -9.47 -25.20
CA GLU A 242 -7.83 -8.95 -24.17
C GLU A 242 -8.52 -7.90 -23.29
N ALA A 243 -9.30 -6.99 -23.90
CA ALA A 243 -10.05 -5.97 -23.18
C ALA A 243 -11.10 -6.61 -22.27
N ASN A 244 -11.85 -7.59 -22.77
CA ASN A 244 -12.87 -8.30 -21.99
C ASN A 244 -12.24 -9.09 -20.85
N GLU A 245 -11.12 -9.78 -21.11
CA GLU A 245 -10.39 -10.51 -20.08
C GLU A 245 -9.84 -9.61 -18.96
N LEU A 246 -9.32 -8.43 -19.31
CA LEU A 246 -8.85 -7.45 -18.32
C LEU A 246 -10.04 -6.82 -17.57
N ALA A 247 -11.11 -6.47 -18.28
CA ALA A 247 -12.33 -5.93 -17.69
C ALA A 247 -12.97 -6.89 -16.69
N GLU A 248 -13.00 -8.20 -16.97
CA GLU A 248 -13.52 -9.20 -16.03
C GLU A 248 -12.66 -9.30 -14.76
N LEU A 249 -11.33 -9.15 -14.86
CA LEU A 249 -10.47 -9.11 -13.67
C LEU A 249 -10.74 -7.86 -12.82
N VAL A 250 -10.83 -6.69 -13.46
CA VAL A 250 -11.17 -5.43 -12.77
C VAL A 250 -12.54 -5.54 -12.10
N LYS A 251 -13.55 -6.04 -12.83
CA LYS A 251 -14.91 -6.26 -12.32
C LYS A 251 -14.93 -7.24 -11.15
N SER A 252 -14.17 -8.34 -11.23
CA SER A 252 -14.06 -9.31 -10.13
C SER A 252 -13.55 -8.64 -8.86
N GLY A 253 -12.51 -7.80 -8.96
CA GLY A 253 -12.00 -7.01 -7.85
C GLY A 253 -13.01 -6.00 -7.32
N MET A 254 -13.63 -5.20 -8.19
CA MET A 254 -14.64 -4.21 -7.79
C MET A 254 -15.85 -4.85 -7.08
N ASN A 255 -16.27 -6.04 -7.50
CA ASN A 255 -17.41 -6.73 -6.88
C ASN A 255 -17.17 -7.11 -5.41
N LYS A 256 -15.91 -7.20 -4.99
CA LYS A 256 -15.51 -7.47 -3.60
C LYS A 256 -15.35 -6.19 -2.76
N MET A 257 -15.31 -5.03 -3.41
CA MET A 257 -15.24 -3.74 -2.73
C MET A 257 -16.59 -3.37 -2.09
N PRO A 258 -16.61 -2.47 -1.09
CA PRO A 258 -17.84 -2.02 -0.44
C PRO A 258 -18.86 -1.45 -1.43
N ASP A 259 -20.14 -1.61 -1.10
CA ASP A 259 -21.22 -0.96 -1.85
C ASP A 259 -21.19 0.55 -1.63
N ALA A 260 -21.36 1.31 -2.71
CA ALA A 260 -21.52 2.75 -2.67
C ALA A 260 -22.99 3.14 -2.38
N ALA A 261 -23.21 4.44 -2.17
CA ALA A 261 -24.57 4.97 -2.00
C ALA A 261 -25.48 4.62 -3.20
N PRO A 262 -26.79 4.39 -2.98
CA PRO A 262 -27.68 3.91 -4.04
C PRO A 262 -27.98 4.94 -5.13
N THR A 263 -27.75 6.22 -4.85
CA THR A 263 -27.86 7.30 -5.83
C THR A 263 -26.47 7.74 -6.22
N GLN A 264 -26.19 7.71 -7.53
CA GLN A 264 -24.91 8.04 -8.11
C GLN A 264 -25.06 9.15 -9.16
N PHE A 265 -24.05 10.00 -9.27
CA PHE A 265 -24.03 11.16 -10.15
C PHE A 265 -22.86 11.05 -11.13
N ARG A 266 -23.09 11.38 -12.40
CA ARG A 266 -22.05 11.35 -13.44
C ARG A 266 -22.29 12.40 -14.51
N GLY A 267 -21.35 13.31 -14.69
CA GLY A 267 -21.31 14.14 -15.89
C GLY A 267 -20.61 13.46 -17.05
N ILE A 268 -21.12 13.73 -18.25
CA ILE A 268 -20.65 13.19 -19.51
C ILE A 268 -20.03 14.33 -20.31
N ARG A 269 -18.75 14.18 -20.64
CA ARG A 269 -18.07 15.09 -21.55
C ARG A 269 -18.39 14.71 -22.99
N LEU A 270 -18.94 15.66 -23.74
CA LEU A 270 -19.27 15.53 -25.16
C LEU A 270 -18.53 16.65 -25.90
N ASN A 271 -17.85 16.33 -27.00
CA ASN A 271 -16.94 17.28 -27.66
C ASN A 271 -17.49 17.82 -28.99
N SER A 272 -18.65 17.34 -29.44
CA SER A 272 -19.30 17.76 -30.67
C SER A 272 -20.83 17.64 -30.60
N SER A 273 -21.54 18.37 -31.46
CA SER A 273 -22.99 18.27 -31.58
C SER A 273 -23.46 16.88 -32.05
N ALA A 274 -22.60 16.16 -32.78
CA ALA A 274 -22.86 14.78 -33.19
C ALA A 274 -22.83 13.83 -31.98
N ASP A 275 -21.87 14.01 -31.06
CA ASP A 275 -21.79 13.24 -29.81
C ASP A 275 -23.00 13.51 -28.91
N GLU A 276 -23.44 14.76 -28.82
CA GLU A 276 -24.67 15.14 -28.11
C GLU A 276 -25.90 14.47 -28.70
N SER A 277 -26.07 14.51 -30.02
CA SER A 277 -27.21 13.89 -30.69
C SER A 277 -27.22 12.37 -30.52
N ALA A 278 -26.05 11.73 -30.58
CA ALA A 278 -25.90 10.29 -30.35
C ALA A 278 -26.21 9.91 -28.89
N PHE A 279 -25.74 10.73 -27.95
CA PHE A 279 -26.04 10.56 -26.53
C PHE A 279 -27.54 10.69 -26.25
N ASP A 280 -28.16 11.78 -26.70
CA ASP A 280 -29.60 12.04 -26.48
C ASP A 280 -30.47 10.95 -27.14
N SER A 281 -30.02 10.39 -28.27
CA SER A 281 -30.68 9.24 -28.91
C SER A 281 -30.55 7.95 -28.10
N LYS A 282 -29.37 7.70 -27.52
CA LYS A 282 -29.09 6.52 -26.70
C LYS A 282 -29.85 6.57 -25.37
N PHE A 283 -29.88 7.74 -24.73
CA PHE A 283 -30.49 7.96 -23.42
C PHE A 283 -31.89 8.59 -23.52
N LYS A 284 -32.63 8.29 -24.59
CA LYS A 284 -34.03 8.70 -24.74
C LYS A 284 -34.91 8.00 -23.69
N LEU A 285 -35.93 8.72 -23.19
CA LEU A 285 -36.92 8.18 -22.25
C LEU A 285 -37.48 6.82 -22.70
N GLY A 286 -37.44 5.84 -21.80
CA GLY A 286 -37.88 4.46 -22.03
C GLY A 286 -36.82 3.55 -22.66
N ASN A 287 -35.68 4.06 -23.13
CA ASN A 287 -34.61 3.22 -23.62
C ASN A 287 -33.94 2.43 -22.48
N SER A 288 -33.50 1.22 -22.80
CA SER A 288 -32.58 0.46 -21.96
C SER A 288 -31.13 0.71 -22.38
N VAL A 289 -30.27 0.97 -21.41
CA VAL A 289 -28.83 1.17 -21.59
C VAL A 289 -28.06 0.21 -20.68
N LYS A 290 -26.95 -0.32 -21.17
CA LYS A 290 -26.08 -1.22 -20.40
C LYS A 290 -24.85 -0.45 -19.92
N SER A 291 -24.46 -0.64 -18.66
CA SER A 291 -23.24 -0.02 -18.13
C SER A 291 -22.00 -0.63 -18.78
N SER A 292 -21.08 0.25 -19.15
CA SER A 292 -19.64 -0.06 -19.15
C SER A 292 -19.10 0.24 -17.74
N PHE A 293 -17.81 0.47 -17.57
CA PHE A 293 -17.35 1.04 -16.31
C PHE A 293 -17.76 2.51 -16.24
N TRP A 294 -18.68 2.84 -15.33
CA TRP A 294 -19.09 4.22 -15.13
C TRP A 294 -18.53 4.71 -13.81
N SER A 295 -17.50 5.55 -13.87
CA SER A 295 -17.07 6.35 -12.71
C SER A 295 -18.18 7.33 -12.32
N THR A 296 -18.52 7.34 -11.04
CA THR A 296 -19.62 8.12 -10.48
C THR A 296 -19.19 8.80 -9.18
N ALA A 297 -20.02 9.70 -8.69
CA ALA A 297 -19.88 10.33 -7.40
C ALA A 297 -21.14 10.11 -6.54
N PRO A 298 -21.02 10.12 -5.20
CA PRO A 298 -22.17 9.93 -4.30
C PRO A 298 -23.08 11.16 -4.20
N ASN A 299 -22.64 12.32 -4.67
CA ASN A 299 -23.41 13.55 -4.69
C ASN A 299 -23.06 14.39 -5.94
N GLU A 300 -23.92 15.34 -6.27
CA GLU A 300 -23.80 16.18 -7.46
C GLU A 300 -22.55 17.08 -7.43
N SER A 301 -22.19 17.63 -6.27
CA SER A 301 -21.02 18.50 -6.12
C SER A 301 -19.68 17.80 -6.33
N ASP A 302 -19.64 16.49 -6.09
CA ASP A 302 -18.45 15.67 -6.29
C ASP A 302 -18.40 15.07 -7.71
N ALA A 303 -19.48 15.17 -8.48
CA ALA A 303 -19.53 14.69 -9.85
C ALA A 303 -18.82 15.65 -10.80
N TYR A 304 -18.15 15.09 -11.81
CA TYR A 304 -17.64 15.89 -12.93
C TYR A 304 -18.80 16.64 -13.61
N GLU A 305 -18.68 17.95 -13.81
CA GLU A 305 -19.67 18.72 -14.56
C GLU A 305 -19.49 18.49 -16.08
N GLY A 306 -20.46 17.82 -16.69
CA GLY A 306 -20.45 17.49 -18.11
C GLY A 306 -21.41 18.32 -18.96
N ALA A 307 -21.42 18.06 -20.27
CA ALA A 307 -22.42 18.61 -21.20
C ALA A 307 -23.82 17.98 -21.00
N ARG A 308 -23.85 16.77 -20.42
CA ARG A 308 -25.05 16.07 -19.95
C ARG A 308 -24.72 15.44 -18.59
N ASN A 309 -25.71 15.38 -17.72
CA ASN A 309 -25.56 14.79 -16.39
C ASN A 309 -26.52 13.61 -16.22
N LEU A 310 -26.05 12.59 -15.51
CA LEU A 310 -26.81 11.39 -15.18
C LEU A 310 -27.02 11.34 -13.67
N VAL A 311 -28.26 11.07 -13.26
CA VAL A 311 -28.62 10.61 -11.92
C VAL A 311 -28.98 9.14 -12.03
N ILE A 312 -28.28 8.28 -11.29
CA ILE A 312 -28.34 6.83 -11.47
C ILE A 312 -28.76 6.20 -10.14
N GLN A 313 -29.92 5.54 -10.13
CA GLN A 313 -30.39 4.73 -9.02
C GLN A 313 -29.92 3.28 -9.23
N THR A 314 -29.02 2.80 -8.38
CA THR A 314 -28.35 1.50 -8.52
C THR A 314 -27.90 0.95 -7.18
N ASN A 315 -27.97 -0.37 -6.99
CA ASN A 315 -27.31 -1.03 -5.86
C ASN A 315 -25.98 -1.69 -6.28
N SER A 316 -25.61 -1.56 -7.55
CA SER A 316 -24.42 -2.18 -8.13
C SER A 316 -23.19 -1.27 -8.12
N ALA A 317 -23.32 -0.02 -7.65
CA ALA A 317 -22.18 0.89 -7.51
C ALA A 317 -21.25 0.43 -6.38
N LYS A 318 -19.94 0.51 -6.63
CA LYS A 318 -18.88 0.10 -5.71
C LYS A 318 -18.04 1.30 -5.31
N ASP A 319 -17.77 1.42 -4.01
CA ASP A 319 -16.82 2.39 -3.48
C ASP A 319 -15.42 1.78 -3.58
N ILE A 320 -14.61 2.34 -4.48
CA ILE A 320 -13.23 1.88 -4.72
C ILE A 320 -12.19 2.84 -4.13
N SER A 321 -12.60 3.74 -3.24
CA SER A 321 -11.76 4.82 -2.73
C SER A 321 -10.45 4.33 -2.11
N ASP A 322 -10.48 3.21 -1.39
CA ASP A 322 -9.28 2.57 -0.78
C ASP A 322 -8.17 2.21 -1.77
N LEU A 323 -8.51 2.07 -3.06
CA LEU A 323 -7.59 1.72 -4.14
C LEU A 323 -7.50 2.82 -5.21
N ALA A 324 -8.17 3.95 -5.02
CA ALA A 324 -8.28 4.97 -6.05
C ALA A 324 -7.04 5.87 -6.07
N PHE A 325 -6.31 5.86 -7.18
CA PHE A 325 -5.13 6.69 -7.38
C PHE A 325 -5.42 8.17 -7.13
N GLY A 326 -6.56 8.68 -7.62
CA GLY A 326 -6.87 10.10 -7.47
C GLY A 326 -7.32 10.52 -6.07
N VAL A 327 -7.73 9.57 -5.22
CA VAL A 327 -7.98 9.81 -3.79
C VAL A 327 -6.65 9.98 -3.05
N HIS A 328 -5.69 9.08 -3.32
CA HIS A 328 -4.47 8.98 -2.52
C HIS A 328 -3.26 9.74 -3.06
N PHE A 329 -3.20 10.01 -4.37
CA PHE A 329 -1.95 10.40 -5.05
C PHE A 329 -2.07 11.50 -6.10
N HIS A 330 -3.23 12.14 -6.26
CA HIS A 330 -3.37 13.25 -7.21
C HIS A 330 -2.46 14.45 -6.91
N ASP A 331 -2.16 14.70 -5.64
CA ASP A 331 -1.18 15.69 -5.19
C ASP A 331 0.21 15.44 -5.79
N LYS A 332 0.61 14.17 -5.96
CA LYS A 332 1.90 13.79 -6.55
C LYS A 332 2.01 14.11 -8.04
N VAL A 333 0.88 14.30 -8.71
CA VAL A 333 0.82 14.60 -10.16
C VAL A 333 0.24 15.98 -10.45
N GLY A 334 0.17 16.86 -9.45
CA GLY A 334 -0.30 18.24 -9.60
C GLY A 334 -1.78 18.35 -9.97
N LYS A 335 -2.60 17.39 -9.55
CA LYS A 335 -4.04 17.36 -9.77
C LYS A 335 -4.80 17.57 -8.45
N PRO A 336 -6.04 18.08 -8.51
CA PRO A 336 -6.90 18.12 -7.33
C PRO A 336 -7.25 16.70 -6.90
N SER A 337 -7.04 16.40 -5.62
CA SER A 337 -7.54 15.17 -5.00
C SER A 337 -9.05 15.26 -4.79
N TYR A 338 -9.72 14.12 -4.87
CA TYR A 338 -11.14 13.98 -4.52
C TYR A 338 -11.28 13.05 -3.31
N SER A 339 -12.38 13.19 -2.56
CA SER A 339 -12.60 12.47 -1.29
C SER A 339 -13.02 11.01 -1.46
N CYS A 340 -13.55 10.64 -2.63
CA CYS A 340 -14.01 9.28 -2.92
C CYS A 340 -14.01 9.00 -4.43
N GLU A 341 -14.01 7.72 -4.79
CA GLU A 341 -14.22 7.27 -6.17
C GLU A 341 -15.20 6.09 -6.16
N ASN A 342 -16.35 6.27 -6.81
CA ASN A 342 -17.33 5.21 -7.00
C ASN A 342 -17.31 4.75 -8.46
N VAL A 343 -17.54 3.47 -8.69
CA VAL A 343 -17.66 2.91 -10.03
C VAL A 343 -18.82 1.94 -10.09
N ILE A 344 -19.66 2.08 -11.12
CA ILE A 344 -20.62 1.04 -11.51
C ILE A 344 -19.90 0.08 -12.47
N PRO A 345 -19.75 -1.21 -12.11
CA PRO A 345 -19.12 -2.19 -12.99
C PRO A 345 -19.89 -2.41 -14.29
N PRO A 346 -19.24 -2.97 -15.34
CA PRO A 346 -19.90 -3.22 -16.61
C PRO A 346 -20.90 -4.37 -16.51
N GLY A 347 -21.99 -4.25 -17.24
CA GLY A 347 -22.95 -5.34 -17.43
C GLY A 347 -24.33 -5.11 -16.83
N ASN A 348 -24.52 -4.05 -16.04
CA ASN A 348 -25.80 -3.73 -15.41
C ASN A 348 -26.72 -3.05 -16.41
N ASN A 349 -28.01 -3.39 -16.40
CA ASN A 349 -28.98 -2.80 -17.32
C ASN A 349 -29.78 -1.72 -16.59
N PHE A 350 -29.96 -0.60 -17.26
CA PHE A 350 -30.68 0.56 -16.74
C PHE A 350 -31.77 0.97 -17.72
N THR A 351 -32.85 1.52 -17.20
CA THR A 351 -33.88 2.18 -18.00
C THR A 351 -33.82 3.68 -17.76
N VAL A 352 -33.95 4.45 -18.84
CA VAL A 352 -34.16 5.90 -18.74
C VAL A 352 -35.59 6.15 -18.29
N VAL A 353 -35.75 6.68 -17.08
CA VAL A 353 -37.07 6.92 -16.47
C VAL A 353 -37.49 8.38 -16.48
N ASN A 354 -36.55 9.30 -16.62
CA ASN A 354 -36.83 10.73 -16.64
C ASN A 354 -35.74 11.51 -17.41
N SER A 355 -36.11 12.67 -17.92
CA SER A 355 -35.17 13.69 -18.41
C SER A 355 -35.76 15.07 -18.09
N ASP A 356 -35.00 15.87 -17.34
CA ASP A 356 -35.48 17.19 -16.90
C ASP A 356 -35.18 18.31 -17.92
N SER A 357 -35.71 19.50 -17.66
CA SER A 357 -35.53 20.67 -18.53
C SER A 357 -34.10 21.20 -18.61
N SER A 358 -33.22 20.80 -17.68
CA SER A 358 -31.78 21.10 -17.70
C SER A 358 -30.97 20.09 -18.52
N GLY A 359 -31.59 19.01 -19.01
CA GLY A 359 -30.90 17.94 -19.74
C GLY A 359 -30.25 16.89 -18.84
N THR A 360 -30.60 16.86 -17.55
CA THR A 360 -30.23 15.78 -16.64
C THR A 360 -31.11 14.57 -16.93
N ILE A 361 -30.51 13.38 -16.97
CA ILE A 361 -31.20 12.14 -17.28
C ILE A 361 -31.17 11.23 -16.06
N GLU A 362 -32.34 10.67 -15.72
CA GLU A 362 -32.48 9.72 -14.62
C GLU A 362 -32.51 8.28 -15.13
N LEU A 363 -31.66 7.45 -14.55
CA LEU A 363 -31.50 6.03 -14.84
C LEU A 363 -31.86 5.21 -13.61
N VAL A 364 -32.61 4.14 -13.80
CA VAL A 364 -32.92 3.16 -12.75
C VAL A 364 -32.45 1.79 -13.20
N GLU A 365 -31.68 1.11 -12.36
CA GLU A 365 -31.26 -0.28 -12.58
C GLU A 365 -32.47 -1.22 -12.62
N MET A 366 -32.49 -2.14 -13.60
CA MET A 366 -33.60 -3.07 -13.84
C MET A 366 -33.52 -4.36 -13.04
#